data_AF-A0A5E5AWI2-F1
#
_entry.id   AF-A0A5E5AWI2-F1
#
_cell.length_a   1.000
_cell.length_b   1.000
_cell.length_c   1.000
_cell.angle_alpha   90.00
_cell.angle_beta   90.00
_cell.angle_gamma   90.00
#
_symmetry.space_group_name_H-M   'P 1'
#
loop_
_entity.id
_entity.type
_entity.pdbx_description
1 polymer ?
#
loop_
_entity_poly.entity_id
_entity_poly.type
_entity_poly.pdbx_seq_one_letter_code
_entity_poly.pdbx_strand_id
1 'polypeptide(L)'
;MNVRRGFLLLIALTAVLFAGPVLAEELPLFARLKDVPLNENPVMGYVIFGNFPDGQPMIRAVTASTAVFIERQAMLKTTGYTRNLLDCRNATLRIDAFGDIESLQSEPRSLPLEANPIKRMHPRNLQVFKRVCNTAGLRANW
;
A
#
# COMPACT_ATOMS: atom_id res chain seq x y z
N MET A 1 -29.80 34.02 -56.53
CA MET A 1 -30.92 33.91 -55.55
C MET A 1 -30.99 32.43 -55.17
N ASN A 2 -30.86 31.93 -53.94
CA ASN A 2 -31.04 32.47 -52.61
C ASN A 2 -29.99 31.91 -51.63
N VAL A 3 -29.70 32.73 -50.63
CA VAL A 3 -28.80 32.55 -49.50
C VAL A 3 -29.47 31.74 -48.38
N ARG A 4 -28.78 30.73 -47.82
CA ARG A 4 -28.85 30.29 -46.41
C ARG A 4 -27.47 29.66 -46.08
N ARG A 5 -26.54 30.30 -45.35
CA ARG A 5 -26.48 30.54 -43.88
C ARG A 5 -26.94 29.29 -43.10
N GLY A 6 -26.17 28.61 -42.26
CA GLY A 6 -24.82 28.80 -41.73
C GLY A 6 -24.59 27.77 -40.60
N PHE A 7 -23.32 27.52 -40.29
CA PHE A 7 -22.75 27.12 -38.99
C PHE A 7 -23.43 26.05 -38.13
N LEU A 8 -22.69 24.97 -37.83
CA LEU A 8 -22.65 24.20 -36.57
C LEU A 8 -21.74 22.99 -36.82
N LEU A 9 -20.76 22.58 -36.03
CA LEU A 9 -20.02 23.12 -34.89
C LEU A 9 -18.93 22.05 -34.67
N LEU A 10 -17.66 22.44 -34.63
CA LEU A 10 -16.59 21.54 -34.18
C LEU A 10 -16.89 21.16 -32.72
N ILE A 11 -17.15 19.88 -32.46
CA ILE A 11 -17.00 19.33 -31.12
C ILE A 11 -15.71 18.52 -31.12
N ALA A 12 -14.62 19.23 -30.83
CA ALA A 12 -13.51 18.63 -30.10
C ALA A 12 -14.01 18.40 -28.67
N LEU A 13 -14.15 17.15 -28.24
CA LEU A 13 -14.22 16.81 -26.82
C LEU A 13 -13.40 15.53 -26.59
N THR A 14 -12.11 15.77 -26.37
CA THR A 14 -11.30 15.14 -25.32
C THR A 14 -11.88 13.86 -24.70
N ALA A 15 -11.50 12.70 -25.24
CA ALA A 15 -11.51 11.44 -24.50
C ALA A 15 -10.34 11.41 -23.50
N VAL A 16 -10.36 12.33 -22.53
CA VAL A 16 -9.55 12.27 -21.31
C VAL A 16 -10.52 12.59 -20.20
N LEU A 17 -11.31 11.61 -19.72
CA LEU A 17 -12.12 11.73 -18.50
C LEU A 17 -12.75 10.38 -18.12
N PHE A 18 -11.96 9.31 -18.16
CA PHE A 18 -12.23 8.13 -17.33
C PHE A 18 -10.96 7.76 -16.56
N ALA A 19 -10.39 8.74 -15.86
CA ALA A 19 -9.66 8.42 -14.64
C ALA A 19 -10.72 8.00 -13.61
N GLY A 20 -11.18 6.75 -13.71
CA GLY A 20 -11.87 6.12 -12.60
C GLY A 20 -10.96 6.16 -11.37
N PRO A 21 -11.51 6.22 -10.14
CA PRO A 21 -10.68 6.18 -8.95
C PRO A 21 -9.88 4.88 -9.02
N VAL A 22 -8.55 4.97 -9.06
CA VAL A 22 -7.70 3.80 -8.87
C VAL A 22 -7.98 3.33 -7.44
N LEU A 23 -8.93 2.40 -7.32
CA LEU A 23 -9.23 1.66 -6.10
C LEU A 23 -7.90 1.02 -5.67
N ALA A 24 -7.37 1.47 -4.54
CA ALA A 24 -6.13 0.91 -4.03
C ALA A 24 -6.28 -0.62 -3.89
N GLU A 25 -5.34 -1.37 -4.44
CA GLU A 25 -5.34 -2.83 -4.35
C GLU A 25 -4.91 -3.25 -2.95
N GLU A 26 -5.66 -4.16 -2.34
CA GLU A 26 -5.34 -4.68 -1.02
C GLU A 26 -4.87 -6.15 -1.10
N LEU A 27 -3.67 -6.43 -0.60
CA LEU A 27 -3.14 -7.79 -0.49
C LEU A 27 -3.13 -8.26 0.97
N PRO A 28 -3.67 -9.46 1.27
CA PRO A 28 -3.78 -9.95 2.64
C PRO A 28 -2.43 -10.33 3.23
N LEU A 29 -2.26 -10.01 4.52
CA LEU A 29 -1.21 -10.51 5.40
C LEU A 29 -1.83 -11.52 6.36
N PHE A 30 -1.19 -12.67 6.49
CA PHE A 30 -1.64 -13.79 7.31
C PHE A 30 -0.90 -13.80 8.65
N ALA A 31 -1.63 -14.13 9.72
CA ALA A 31 -1.04 -14.44 11.00
C ALA A 31 -0.17 -15.71 10.91
N ARG A 32 0.70 -15.92 11.90
CA ARG A 32 1.38 -17.19 12.14
C ARG A 32 1.17 -17.59 13.59
N LEU A 33 0.00 -18.15 13.86
CA LEU A 33 -0.39 -18.64 15.17
C LEU A 33 0.28 -19.99 15.44
N LYS A 34 0.79 -20.13 16.66
CA LYS A 34 1.32 -21.41 17.14
C LYS A 34 0.17 -22.42 17.15
N ASP A 35 0.46 -23.66 16.74
CA ASP A 35 -0.48 -24.78 16.77
C ASP A 35 -1.69 -24.67 15.82
N VAL A 36 -1.70 -23.67 14.92
CA VAL A 36 -2.70 -23.55 13.83
C VAL A 36 -2.05 -23.93 12.50
N PRO A 37 -2.64 -24.84 11.70
CA PRO A 37 -2.14 -25.17 10.36
C PRO A 37 -1.94 -23.93 9.48
N LEU A 38 -0.87 -23.87 8.70
CA LEU A 38 -0.52 -22.68 7.91
C LEU A 38 -1.63 -22.26 6.92
N ASN A 39 -2.36 -23.21 6.35
CA ASN A 39 -3.49 -22.96 5.46
C ASN A 39 -4.74 -22.41 6.17
N GLU A 40 -4.83 -22.55 7.49
CA GLU A 40 -5.96 -22.14 8.33
C GLU A 40 -5.67 -20.84 9.09
N ASN A 41 -4.46 -20.29 8.96
CA ASN A 41 -4.12 -19.05 9.63
C ASN A 41 -4.96 -17.88 9.09
N PRO A 42 -5.55 -17.05 9.99
CA PRO A 42 -6.42 -15.97 9.58
C PRO A 42 -5.64 -14.82 8.93
N VAL A 43 -6.35 -13.99 8.17
CA VAL A 43 -5.84 -12.69 7.72
C VAL A 43 -5.78 -11.75 8.93
N MET A 44 -4.60 -11.17 9.19
CA MET A 44 -4.39 -10.20 10.27
C MET A 44 -4.45 -8.75 9.78
N GLY A 45 -4.18 -8.52 8.50
CA GLY A 45 -4.19 -7.19 7.90
C GLY A 45 -4.10 -7.24 6.38
N TYR A 46 -4.08 -6.07 5.75
CA TYR A 46 -4.01 -5.91 4.31
C TYR A 46 -3.01 -4.82 3.95
N VAL A 47 -2.03 -5.13 3.11
CA VAL A 47 -1.14 -4.11 2.53
C VAL A 47 -1.88 -3.37 1.44
N ILE A 48 -1.83 -2.04 1.49
CA ILE A 48 -2.51 -1.18 0.53
C ILE A 48 -1.53 -0.71 -0.55
N PHE A 49 -1.82 -1.07 -1.80
CA PHE A 49 -1.09 -0.64 -2.98
C PHE A 49 -1.90 0.42 -3.73
N GLY A 50 -1.36 1.63 -3.84
CA GLY A 50 -2.03 2.73 -4.51
C GLY A 50 -1.50 4.08 -4.06
N ASN A 51 -2.32 5.10 -4.22
CA ASN A 51 -2.01 6.47 -3.82
C ASN A 51 -3.01 6.96 -2.78
N PHE A 52 -2.57 7.83 -1.87
CA PHE A 52 -3.41 8.64 -1.03
C PHE A 52 -4.31 9.58 -1.86
N PRO A 53 -5.39 10.15 -1.28
CA PRO A 53 -6.27 11.08 -1.99
C PRO A 53 -5.57 12.29 -2.61
N ASP A 54 -4.43 12.71 -2.07
CA ASP A 54 -3.61 13.81 -2.60
C ASP A 54 -2.65 13.39 -3.73
N GLY A 55 -2.69 12.11 -4.13
CA GLY A 55 -1.86 11.55 -5.19
C GLY A 55 -0.51 11.02 -4.74
N GLN A 56 -0.11 11.18 -3.47
CA GLN A 56 1.14 10.60 -2.98
C GLN A 56 1.05 9.07 -2.93
N PRO A 57 2.14 8.33 -3.22
CA PRO A 57 2.12 6.88 -3.15
C PRO A 57 2.03 6.38 -1.71
N MET A 58 1.19 5.37 -1.46
CA MET A 58 1.09 4.69 -0.16
C MET A 58 2.31 3.83 0.16
N ILE A 59 3.09 3.47 -0.87
CA ILE A 59 4.33 2.73 -0.77
C ILE A 59 5.45 3.54 -1.40
N ARG A 60 6.50 3.83 -0.63
CA ARG A 60 7.67 4.60 -1.11
C ARG A 60 8.95 4.18 -0.41
N ALA A 61 10.09 4.46 -1.02
CA ALA A 61 11.37 4.34 -0.34
C ALA A 61 11.56 5.52 0.64
N VAL A 62 12.13 5.25 1.82
CA VAL A 62 12.54 6.28 2.80
C VAL A 62 14.04 6.27 3.05
N THR A 63 14.73 5.20 2.65
CA THR A 63 16.19 5.10 2.59
C THR A 63 16.59 4.29 1.35
N ALA A 64 17.89 4.05 1.15
CA ALA A 64 18.40 3.19 0.07
C ALA A 64 17.96 1.72 0.16
N SER A 65 17.45 1.26 1.31
CA SER A 65 17.01 -0.13 1.50
C SER A 65 15.68 -0.29 2.22
N THR A 66 15.06 0.80 2.69
CA THR A 66 13.84 0.74 3.49
C THR A 66 12.66 1.28 2.71
N ALA A 67 11.63 0.44 2.54
CA ALA A 67 10.32 0.85 2.07
C ALA A 67 9.41 1.20 3.26
N VAL A 68 8.57 2.21 3.11
CA VAL A 68 7.42 2.45 3.97
C VAL A 68 6.15 2.00 3.25
N PHE A 69 5.22 1.38 3.96
CA PHE A 69 3.91 1.00 3.44
C PHE A 69 2.82 1.10 4.51
N ILE A 70 1.56 1.15 4.07
CA ILE A 70 0.39 1.15 4.93
C ILE A 70 -0.25 -0.24 4.96
N GLU A 71 -0.57 -0.69 6.17
CA GLU A 71 -1.36 -1.87 6.45
C GLU A 71 -2.69 -1.48 7.08
N ARG A 72 -3.81 -1.96 6.55
CA ARG A 72 -5.11 -1.91 7.22
C ARG A 72 -5.25 -3.12 8.13
N GLN A 73 -5.50 -2.93 9.42
CA GLN A 73 -5.67 -4.03 10.36
C GLN A 73 -7.01 -4.74 10.17
N ALA A 74 -7.01 -6.07 10.14
CA ALA A 74 -8.23 -6.87 9.97
C ALA A 74 -8.89 -7.22 11.32
N MET A 75 -8.11 -7.31 12.39
CA MET A 75 -8.61 -7.73 13.71
C MET A 75 -9.24 -6.60 14.52
N LEU A 76 -8.92 -5.35 14.19
CA LEU A 76 -9.62 -4.20 14.75
C LEU A 76 -10.92 -4.04 13.96
N LYS A 77 -12.08 -4.14 14.61
CA LYS A 77 -13.39 -3.82 14.02
C LYS A 77 -13.53 -2.33 13.64
N THR A 78 -12.44 -1.57 13.73
CA THR A 78 -12.32 -0.14 13.43
C THR A 78 -11.30 0.05 12.30
N THR A 79 -11.36 1.20 11.64
CA THR A 79 -10.45 1.70 10.59
C THR A 79 -9.03 1.98 11.12
N GLY A 80 -8.40 0.99 11.74
CA GLY A 80 -7.04 1.08 12.24
C GLY A 80 -6.03 0.79 11.14
N TYR A 81 -5.14 1.73 10.89
CA TYR A 81 -4.01 1.56 9.98
C TYR A 81 -2.70 1.52 10.75
N THR A 82 -1.74 0.82 10.17
CA THR A 82 -0.37 0.73 10.65
C THR A 82 0.55 1.19 9.53
N ARG A 83 1.47 2.10 9.84
CA ARG A 83 2.58 2.41 8.96
C ARG A 83 3.74 1.50 9.31
N ASN A 84 4.22 0.77 8.32
CA ASN A 84 5.28 -0.22 8.46
C ASN A 84 6.52 0.21 7.69
N LEU A 85 7.68 -0.13 8.22
CA LEU A 85 9.00 0.02 7.59
C LEU A 85 9.58 -1.36 7.31
N LEU A 86 9.82 -1.65 6.04
CA LEU A 86 10.40 -2.89 5.56
C LEU A 86 11.82 -2.64 5.07
N ASP A 87 12.81 -3.23 5.74
CA ASP A 87 14.17 -3.31 5.23
C ASP A 87 14.27 -4.41 4.16
N CYS A 88 14.29 -3.99 2.90
CA CYS A 88 14.35 -4.84 1.73
C CYS A 88 15.69 -5.56 1.58
N ARG A 89 16.75 -5.16 2.30
CA ARG A 89 18.03 -5.86 2.30
C ARG A 89 18.11 -6.89 3.42
N ASN A 90 17.62 -6.54 4.61
CA ASN A 90 17.77 -7.37 5.82
C ASN A 90 16.57 -8.26 6.12
N ALA A 91 15.49 -8.13 5.33
CA ALA A 91 14.27 -8.91 5.52
C ALA A 91 13.64 -8.67 6.91
N THR A 92 13.64 -7.43 7.38
CA THR A 92 13.11 -7.04 8.69
C THR A 92 11.97 -6.04 8.55
N LEU A 93 10.96 -6.18 9.39
CA LEU A 93 9.78 -5.34 9.44
C LEU A 93 9.73 -4.63 10.80
N ARG A 94 9.47 -3.32 10.79
CA ARG A 94 9.21 -2.53 11.99
C ARG A 94 7.89 -1.79 11.83
N ILE A 95 7.10 -1.75 12.88
CA ILE A 95 5.94 -0.86 12.94
C ILE A 95 6.42 0.52 13.33
N ASP A 96 6.07 1.51 12.53
CA ASP A 96 6.51 2.89 12.68
C ASP A 96 5.45 3.74 13.38
N ALA A 97 4.17 3.58 13.03
CA ALA A 97 3.08 4.33 13.62
C ALA A 97 1.73 3.58 13.49
N PHE A 98 0.76 3.97 14.32
CA PHE A 98 -0.64 3.53 14.25
C PHE A 98 -1.54 4.76 14.22
N GLY A 99 -2.63 4.70 13.45
CA GLY A 99 -3.56 5.82 13.34
C GLY A 99 -4.61 5.61 12.26
N ASP A 100 -5.33 6.67 11.93
CA ASP A 100 -6.09 6.75 10.68
C ASP A 100 -5.16 6.98 9.48
N ILE A 101 -5.69 6.83 8.27
CA ILE A 101 -4.87 6.90 7.05
C ILE A 101 -4.30 8.30 6.78
N GLU A 102 -5.00 9.36 7.20
CA GLU A 102 -4.63 10.76 6.96
C GLU A 102 -3.50 11.21 7.90
N SER A 103 -3.56 10.81 9.17
CA SER A 103 -2.50 11.05 10.15
C SER A 103 -1.22 10.31 9.76
N LEU A 104 -1.31 9.02 9.38
CA LEU A 104 -0.15 8.22 8.97
C LEU A 104 0.55 8.74 7.71
N GLN A 105 -0.11 9.55 6.89
CA GLN A 105 0.49 10.18 5.73
C GLN A 105 1.55 11.23 6.13
N SER A 106 1.27 12.01 7.18
CA SER A 106 2.00 13.21 7.56
C SER A 106 2.81 13.06 8.86
N GLU A 107 2.55 12.02 9.65
CA GLU A 107 3.20 11.80 10.94
C GLU A 107 4.73 11.61 10.77
N PRO A 108 5.60 12.42 11.39
CA PRO A 108 7.04 12.23 11.31
C PRO A 108 7.57 11.21 12.34
N ARG A 109 6.72 10.73 13.26
CA ARG A 109 7.12 9.91 14.40
C ARG A 109 7.37 8.47 14.00
N SER A 110 8.48 7.94 14.49
CA SER A 110 8.77 6.50 14.53
C SER A 110 8.61 6.02 15.97
N LEU A 111 7.69 5.10 16.20
CA LEU A 111 7.67 4.32 17.42
C LEU A 111 8.99 3.54 17.52
N PRO A 112 9.66 3.52 18.69
CA PRO A 112 10.80 2.65 18.91
C PRO A 112 10.28 1.22 19.09
N LEU A 113 9.99 0.54 17.98
CA LEU A 113 9.56 -0.86 17.99
C LEU A 113 10.66 -1.78 17.46
N GLU A 114 10.65 -3.00 18.00
CA GLU A 114 11.60 -4.04 17.64
C GLU A 114 11.44 -4.45 16.18
N ALA A 115 12.58 -4.62 15.50
CA ALA A 115 12.61 -5.15 14.16
C ALA A 115 12.31 -6.65 14.17
N ASN A 116 11.29 -7.06 13.44
CA ASN A 116 10.84 -8.44 13.34
C ASN A 116 11.32 -9.06 12.02
N PRO A 117 12.12 -10.15 12.05
CA PRO A 117 12.52 -10.83 10.83
C PRO A 117 11.30 -11.42 10.11
N ILE A 118 11.12 -11.11 8.81
CA ILE A 118 9.97 -11.61 8.04
C ILE A 118 9.95 -13.12 7.91
N LYS A 119 11.11 -13.80 8.04
CA LYS A 119 11.21 -15.27 8.07
C LYS A 119 10.44 -15.92 9.24
N ARG A 120 10.16 -15.14 10.29
CA ARG A 120 9.34 -15.58 11.42
C ARG A 120 7.85 -15.35 11.18
N MET A 121 7.46 -14.62 10.13
CA MET A 121 6.07 -14.38 9.76
C MET A 121 5.52 -15.54 8.91
N HIS A 122 4.27 -15.41 8.46
CA HIS A 122 3.63 -16.39 7.59
C HIS A 122 4.28 -16.41 6.19
N PRO A 123 4.61 -17.58 5.61
CA PRO A 123 5.32 -17.65 4.32
C PRO A 123 4.62 -16.97 3.14
N ARG A 124 3.28 -16.96 3.15
CA ARG A 124 2.47 -16.25 2.11
C ARG A 124 2.73 -14.74 2.09
N ASN A 125 3.17 -14.15 3.20
CA ASN A 125 3.44 -12.72 3.30
C ASN A 125 4.72 -12.34 2.54
N LEU A 126 5.62 -13.30 2.28
CA LEU A 126 6.91 -13.06 1.63
C LEU A 126 6.72 -12.42 0.24
N GLN A 127 5.78 -12.92 -0.55
CA GLN A 127 5.50 -12.38 -1.88
C GLN A 127 4.91 -10.97 -1.82
N VAL A 128 4.09 -10.69 -0.81
CA VAL A 128 3.54 -9.35 -0.57
C VAL A 128 4.67 -8.37 -0.24
N PHE A 129 5.59 -8.74 0.64
CA PHE A 129 6.72 -7.89 1.01
C PHE A 129 7.73 -7.70 -0.14
N LYS A 130 7.96 -8.71 -0.98
CA LYS A 130 8.74 -8.54 -2.21
C LYS A 130 8.10 -7.52 -3.14
N ARG A 131 6.77 -7.57 -3.27
CA ARG A 131 6.03 -6.59 -4.07
C ARG A 131 6.14 -5.19 -3.48
N VAL A 132 6.04 -5.02 -2.16
CA VAL A 132 6.28 -3.73 -1.48
C VAL A 132 7.65 -3.15 -1.86
N CYS A 133 8.72 -3.94 -1.74
CA CYS A 133 10.06 -3.51 -2.12
C CYS A 133 10.12 -3.06 -3.59
N ASN A 134 9.60 -3.88 -4.51
CA ASN A 134 9.61 -3.56 -5.93
C ASN A 134 8.81 -2.29 -6.25
N THR A 135 7.64 -2.10 -5.62
CA THR A 135 6.82 -0.89 -5.77
C THR A 135 7.55 0.36 -5.27
N ALA A 136 8.35 0.24 -4.21
CA ALA A 136 9.21 1.33 -3.73
C ALA A 136 10.46 1.57 -4.59
N GLY A 137 10.67 0.81 -5.67
CA GLY A 137 11.89 0.87 -6.49
C GLY A 137 13.11 0.21 -5.84
N LEU A 138 12.90 -0.64 -4.84
CA LEU A 138 13.94 -1.35 -4.10
C LEU A 138 13.98 -2.83 -4.48
N ARG A 139 15.16 -3.45 -4.38
CA ARG A 139 15.33 -4.89 -4.65
C ARG A 139 15.33 -5.68 -3.36
N ALA A 140 14.44 -6.67 -3.25
CA ALA A 140 14.53 -7.71 -2.23
C ALA A 140 15.54 -8.80 -2.66
N ASN A 141 16.52 -9.11 -1.81
CA ASN A 141 17.61 -10.07 -2.10
C ASN A 141 17.50 -11.37 -1.28
N TRP A 142 16.33 -11.61 -0.68
CA TRP A 142 16.00 -12.75 0.19
C TRP A 142 14.79 -13.52 -0.32
#